data_AF-A0A7Y8J231-F1
#
_entry.id   AF-A0A7Y8J231-F1
#
_cell.length_a   1.000
_cell.length_b   1.000
_cell.length_c   1.000
_cell.angle_alpha   90.00
_cell.angle_beta   90.00
_cell.angle_gamma   90.00
#
_symmetry.space_group_name_H-M   'P 1'
#
loop_
_entity.id
_entity.type
_entity.pdbx_description
1 polymer ?
#
loop_
_entity_poly.entity_id
_entity_poly.type
_entity_poly.pdbx_seq_one_letter_code
_entity_poly.pdbx_strand_id
1 'polypeptide(L)' 'MTMHKRRKPGKAGKKRSWTDEEIAELKRLYRTCSNARIAKLLRRSPAAVLFKANRLGLFKGIRRLRKMGRENVRRRWQGR' A
#
# COMPACT_ATOMS: atom_id res chain seq x y z
N MET A 1 18.53 -23.12 5.71
CA MET A 1 17.38 -22.49 6.42
C MET A 1 17.54 -20.97 6.36
N THR A 2 16.82 -20.27 5.47
CA THR A 2 17.02 -18.82 5.26
C THR A 2 16.14 -18.03 6.24
N MET A 3 16.76 -17.41 7.26
CA MET A 3 16.08 -16.55 8.22
C MET A 3 15.50 -15.30 7.53
N HIS A 4 14.18 -15.21 7.45
CA HIS A 4 13.51 -13.97 7.07
C HIS A 4 13.51 -13.04 8.28
N LYS A 5 14.50 -12.14 8.35
CA LYS A 5 14.68 -11.12 9.39
C LYS A 5 13.35 -10.38 9.65
N ARG A 6 12.67 -10.69 10.76
CA ARG A 6 11.46 -9.97 11.19
C ARG A 6 11.85 -8.51 11.47
N ARG A 7 11.29 -7.55 10.73
CA ARG A 7 11.50 -6.12 11.01
C ARG A 7 10.93 -5.81 12.39
N LYS A 8 11.77 -5.28 13.29
CA LYS A 8 11.33 -4.78 14.61
C LYS A 8 10.18 -3.78 14.41
N PRO A 9 9.10 -3.81 15.22
CA PRO A 9 8.09 -2.78 15.16
C PRO A 9 8.76 -1.45 15.56
N GLY A 10 8.86 -0.52 14.61
CA GLY A 10 9.36 0.83 14.87
C GLY A 10 8.45 1.55 15.86
N LYS A 11 9.03 2.46 16.68
CA LYS A 11 8.28 3.27 17.65
C LYS A 11 7.02 3.85 17.02
N ALA A 12 5.88 3.68 17.70
CA ALA A 12 4.59 4.19 17.26
C ALA A 12 4.58 5.72 17.31
N GLY A 13 5.05 6.36 16.24
CA GLY A 13 4.92 7.81 16.06
C GLY A 13 3.45 8.24 16.02
N LYS A 14 3.18 9.51 16.38
CA LYS A 14 1.86 10.15 16.32
C LYS A 14 1.19 9.85 14.98
N LYS A 15 0.02 9.17 15.01
CA LYS A 15 -0.71 8.80 13.78
C LYS A 15 -1.16 10.08 13.06
N ARG A 16 -0.63 10.33 11.87
CA ARG A 16 -1.07 11.43 10.99
C ARG A 16 -2.52 11.19 10.53
N SER A 17 -3.42 12.09 10.89
CA SER A 17 -4.83 12.09 10.46
C SER A 17 -4.95 12.12 8.94
N TRP A 18 -5.98 11.47 8.38
CA TRP A 18 -6.27 11.50 6.94
C TRP A 18 -7.05 12.76 6.61
N THR A 19 -6.62 13.53 5.60
CA THR A 19 -7.41 14.64 5.07
C THR A 19 -8.44 14.14 4.06
N ASP A 20 -9.43 14.97 3.75
CA ASP A 20 -10.48 14.61 2.80
C ASP A 20 -9.94 14.46 1.37
N GLU A 21 -8.93 15.26 1.00
CA GLU A 21 -8.24 15.15 -0.29
C GLU A 21 -7.48 13.82 -0.40
N GLU A 22 -6.79 13.40 0.68
CA GLU A 22 -6.10 12.11 0.70
C GLU A 22 -7.10 10.93 0.60
N ILE A 23 -8.29 11.08 1.19
CA ILE A 23 -9.36 10.08 1.10
C ILE A 23 -9.94 10.03 -0.31
N ALA A 24 -10.21 11.19 -0.92
CA ALA A 24 -10.71 11.29 -2.29
C ALA A 24 -9.72 10.66 -3.28
N GLU A 25 -8.43 11.00 -3.13
CA GLU A 25 -7.39 10.47 -3.99
C GLU A 25 -7.17 8.96 -3.78
N LEU A 26 -7.26 8.49 -2.53
CA LEU A 26 -7.24 7.07 -2.24
C LEU A 26 -8.38 6.34 -2.96
N LYS A 27 -9.62 6.82 -2.86
CA LYS A 27 -10.79 6.22 -3.53
C LYS A 27 -10.58 6.15 -5.05
N ARG A 28 -10.10 7.24 -5.65
CA ARG A 28 -9.84 7.36 -7.09
C ARG A 28 -8.79 6.36 -7.57
N LEU A 29 -7.67 6.25 -6.85
CA LEU A 29 -6.52 5.45 -7.27
C LEU A 29 -6.62 3.97 -6.89
N TYR A 30 -7.37 3.61 -5.84
CA TYR A 30 -7.25 2.27 -5.24
C TYR A 30 -7.59 1.11 -6.18
N ARG A 31 -8.51 1.31 -7.12
CA ARG A 31 -8.93 0.28 -8.08
C ARG A 31 -7.85 -0.03 -9.11
N THR A 32 -7.03 0.95 -9.49
CA THR A 32 -6.10 0.85 -10.62
C THR A 32 -4.64 0.76 -10.17
N CYS A 33 -4.26 1.44 -9.09
CA CYS A 33 -2.88 1.58 -8.65
C CYS A 33 -2.52 0.60 -7.54
N SER A 34 -1.25 0.17 -7.51
CA SER A 34 -0.74 -0.65 -6.40
C SER A 34 -0.65 0.17 -5.10
N ASN A 35 -0.79 -0.49 -3.96
CA ASN A 35 -0.68 0.16 -2.64
C ASN A 35 0.67 0.85 -2.47
N ALA A 36 1.75 0.30 -3.04
CA ALA A 36 3.08 0.91 -3.03
C ALA A 36 3.13 2.24 -3.82
N ARG A 37 2.43 2.33 -4.96
CA ARG A 37 2.36 3.56 -5.74
C ARG A 37 1.53 4.63 -5.02
N ILE A 38 0.36 4.23 -4.50
CA ILE A 38 -0.52 5.13 -3.74
C ILE A 38 0.19 5.65 -2.49
N ALA A 39 0.93 4.79 -1.79
CA ALA A 39 1.75 5.15 -0.64
C ALA A 39 2.78 6.24 -0.96
N LYS A 40 3.47 6.13 -2.10
CA LYS A 40 4.40 7.18 -2.56
C LYS A 40 3.68 8.50 -2.83
N LEU A 41 2.56 8.46 -3.56
CA LEU A 41 1.79 9.65 -3.91
C LEU A 41 1.24 10.39 -2.68
N LEU A 42 0.68 9.64 -1.73
CA LEU A 42 0.11 10.20 -0.49
C LEU A 42 1.15 10.42 0.61
N ARG A 43 2.43 10.12 0.35
CA ARG A 43 3.53 10.15 1.34
C ARG A 43 3.18 9.39 2.64
N ARG A 44 2.56 8.22 2.49
CA ARG A 44 2.21 7.32 3.61
C ARG A 44 2.86 5.96 3.43
N SER A 45 2.85 5.14 4.49
CA SER A 45 3.31 3.75 4.36
C SER A 45 2.30 2.89 3.59
N PRO A 46 2.74 1.86 2.85
CA PRO A 46 1.83 0.92 2.17
C PRO A 46 0.85 0.24 3.13
N ALA A 47 1.28 0.00 4.38
CA ALA A 47 0.42 -0.55 5.43
C ALA A 47 -0.70 0.44 5.81
N ALA A 48 -0.39 1.73 6.00
CA ALA A 48 -1.41 2.74 6.32
C ALA A 48 -2.46 2.86 5.21
N VAL A 49 -2.04 2.81 3.95
CA VAL A 49 -2.93 2.79 2.78
C VAL A 49 -3.84 1.57 2.81
N LEU A 50 -3.29 0.38 3.05
CA LEU A 50 -4.07 -0.86 3.17
C LEU A 50 -5.13 -0.77 4.28
N PHE A 51 -4.72 -0.37 5.49
CA PHE A 51 -5.64 -0.25 6.62
C PHE A 51 -6.75 0.77 6.37
N LYS A 52 -6.42 1.94 5.81
CA LYS A 52 -7.45 2.95 5.49
C LYS A 52 -8.39 2.46 4.40
N ALA A 53 -7.87 1.82 3.35
CA ALA A 53 -8.70 1.28 2.29
C ALA A 53 -9.67 0.19 2.79
N ASN A 54 -9.20 -0.71 3.68
CA ASN A 54 -10.06 -1.69 4.33
C ASN A 54 -11.16 -1.03 5.16
N ARG A 55 -10.83 0.01 5.95
CA ARG A 55 -11.85 0.78 6.70
C ARG A 55 -12.85 1.51 5.82
N LEU A 56 -12.48 1.84 4.58
CA LEU A 56 -13.36 2.47 3.59
C LEU A 56 -14.09 1.45 2.70
N GLY A 57 -13.92 0.14 2.93
CA GLY A 57 -14.54 -0.90 2.10
C GLY A 57 -14.02 -0.92 0.64
N LEU A 58 -12.80 -0.46 0.40
CA LEU A 58 -12.21 -0.44 -0.93
C LEU A 58 -11.54 -1.77 -1.26
N PHE A 59 -11.96 -2.38 -2.37
CA PHE A 59 -11.42 -3.65 -2.84
C PHE A 59 -10.84 -3.53 -4.26
N LYS A 60 -9.93 -4.45 -4.59
CA LYS A 60 -9.38 -4.60 -5.94
C LYS A 60 -9.95 -5.86 -6.56
N GLY A 61 -10.35 -5.81 -7.82
CA GLY A 61 -10.85 -6.99 -8.54
C GLY A 61 -9.78 -8.07 -8.69
N ILE A 62 -10.20 -9.34 -8.75
CA ILE A 62 -9.30 -10.50 -8.78
C ILE A 62 -8.30 -10.47 -9.95
N ARG A 63 -8.75 -10.07 -11.15
CA ARG A 63 -7.89 -9.90 -12.33
C ARG A 63 -6.78 -8.87 -12.07
N ARG A 64 -7.12 -7.76 -11.39
CA ARG A 64 -6.16 -6.71 -11.07
C ARG A 64 -5.16 -7.18 -10.01
N LEU A 65 -5.62 -7.87 -8.96
CA LEU A 65 -4.75 -8.44 -7.92
C LEU A 65 -3.70 -9.37 -8.51
N ARG A 66 -4.11 -10.28 -9.42
CA ARG A 66 -3.19 -11.16 -10.16
C ARG A 66 -2.15 -10.38 -10.96
N LYS A 67 -2.58 -9.36 -11.71
CA LYS A 67 -1.67 -8.48 -12.49
C LYS A 67 -0.68 -7.75 -11.57
N MET A 68 -1.16 -7.19 -10.45
CA MET A 68 -0.31 -6.51 -9.46
C MET A 68 0.71 -7.43 -8.81
N GLY A 69 0.34 -8.69 -8.54
CA GLY A 69 1.26 -9.68 -7.96
C GLY A 69 2.53 -9.81 -8.81
N ARG A 70 2.36 -10.01 -10.13
CA ARG A 70 3.48 -10.06 -11.08
C ARG A 70 4.29 -8.77 -11.13
N GLU A 71 3.61 -7.61 -11.20
CA GLU A 71 4.27 -6.30 -11.19
C GLU A 71 5.09 -6.06 -9.91
N ASN A 72 4.56 -6.45 -8.75
CA ASN A 72 5.21 -6.24 -7.46
C ASN A 72 6.44 -7.14 -7.30
N VAL A 73 6.38 -8.40 -7.74
CA VAL A 73 7.53 -9.30 -7.78
C VAL A 73 8.63 -8.70 -8.65
N ARG A 74 8.30 -8.24 -9.86
CA ARG A 74 9.28 -7.61 -10.77
C ARG A 74 9.94 -6.39 -10.13
N ARG A 75 9.15 -5.48 -9.53
CA ARG A 75 9.69 -4.28 -8.84
C ARG A 75 10.61 -4.62 -7.67
N ARG A 76 10.39 -5.75 -6.98
CA ARG A 76 11.22 -6.17 -5.84
C ARG A 76 12.65 -6.52 -6.27
N TRP A 77 12.83 -7.00 -7.50
CA TRP A 77 14.12 -7.45 -8.01
C TRP A 77 14.82 -6.44 -8.93
N GLN A 78 14.10 -5.46 -9.47
CA GLN A 78 14.67 -4.41 -10.33
C GLN A 78 15.36 -3.25 -9.57
N GLY A 79 15.46 -3.32 -8.25
CA GLY A 79 16.08 -2.29 -7.41
C GLY A 79 17.41 -2.70 -6.77
N ARG A 80 18.19 -3.57 -7.43
CA ARG A 80 19.56 -3.92 -7.05
C ARG A 80 20.53 -3.28 -8.03
#